data_AF-A0A2V7DQ88-F1
#
_entry.id   AF-A0A2V7DQ88-F1
#
_cell.length_a   1.000
_cell.length_b   1.000
_cell.length_c   1.000
_cell.angle_alpha   90.00
_cell.angle_beta   90.00
_cell.angle_gamma   90.00
#
_symmetry.space_group_name_H-M   'P 1'
#
loop_
_entity.id
_entity.type
_entity.pdbx_description
1 polymer ?
#
loop_
_entity_poly.entity_id
_entity_poly.type
_entity_poly.pdbx_seq_one_letter_code
_entity_poly.pdbx_strand_id
1 'polypeptide(L)'
;MVSKTAVAVTVTGTLESKTLTVITTGAIGESKASAQSSATVETVNVLNGLVTADVVVSMSSSSADGSTATSNAKGSTLLNLTVNRVPMGNVTPAANTEISIPGVGTVKLNEQISGGDGVHSTELTVNMIHVVLTGVVTGDIIVASAHSDVNFTPAPTSVTGFMTGGGRLGTGRNIATFGFNAGPRGGSLKGQVEYIDHAQSLHVHGTGITFYDSSPEGTTCRTFSGPARVNDADGSFTVNFACDNGKPGVGVDTFEISVTGPGFSYSSTGLEGAPFLTGGNLQLH
;
A
#
# COMPACT_ATOMS: atom_id res chain seq x y z
N MET A 1 10.84 -14.10 -7.21
CA MET A 1 11.97 -14.24 -6.26
C MET A 1 13.20 -14.59 -7.06
N VAL A 2 14.33 -13.94 -6.76
CA VAL A 2 15.64 -14.27 -7.32
C VAL A 2 16.58 -14.48 -6.14
N SER A 3 17.40 -15.52 -6.17
CA SER A 3 18.44 -15.78 -5.18
C SER A 3 19.73 -16.14 -5.88
N LYS A 4 20.86 -15.63 -5.39
CA LYS A 4 22.18 -15.98 -5.91
C LYS A 4 23.19 -16.07 -4.76
N THR A 5 24.08 -17.04 -4.86
CA THR A 5 25.17 -17.23 -3.90
C THR A 5 26.51 -17.19 -4.62
N ALA A 6 27.44 -16.43 -4.08
CA ALA A 6 28.85 -16.53 -4.38
C ALA A 6 29.53 -17.33 -3.27
N VAL A 7 30.35 -18.30 -3.66
CA VAL A 7 31.20 -19.07 -2.74
C VAL A 7 32.59 -18.49 -2.81
N ALA A 8 33.10 -18.07 -1.65
CA ALA A 8 34.34 -17.38 -1.42
C ALA A 8 34.51 -16.08 -2.23
N VAL A 9 34.69 -14.98 -1.52
CA VAL A 9 35.16 -13.72 -2.14
C VAL A 9 36.46 -13.35 -1.46
N THR A 10 37.53 -13.29 -2.25
CA THR A 10 38.88 -13.00 -1.74
C THR A 10 39.57 -11.99 -2.64
N VAL A 11 39.92 -10.86 -2.04
CA VAL A 11 40.87 -9.89 -2.57
C VAL A 11 41.97 -9.79 -1.53
N THR A 12 43.14 -10.36 -1.83
CA THR A 12 44.24 -10.54 -0.87
C THR A 12 44.58 -9.24 -0.14
N GLY A 13 44.52 -9.28 1.19
CA GLY A 13 44.82 -8.13 2.04
C GLY A 13 43.73 -7.06 2.14
N THR A 14 42.61 -7.21 1.42
CA THR A 14 41.51 -6.24 1.40
C THR A 14 40.20 -6.81 1.93
N LEU A 15 39.72 -7.92 1.37
CA LEU A 15 38.43 -8.52 1.74
C LEU A 15 38.50 -10.03 1.61
N GLU A 16 38.06 -10.72 2.65
CA GLU A 16 37.81 -12.16 2.66
C GLU A 16 36.40 -12.45 3.18
N SER A 17 35.70 -13.37 2.52
CA SER A 17 34.44 -13.94 2.99
C SER A 17 34.28 -15.36 2.49
N LYS A 18 33.50 -16.18 3.21
CA LYS A 18 33.25 -17.59 2.85
C LYS A 18 32.08 -17.73 1.89
N THR A 19 30.98 -17.04 2.16
CA THR A 19 29.80 -17.05 1.30
C THR A 19 29.14 -15.69 1.32
N LEU A 20 28.58 -15.30 0.19
CA LEU A 20 27.65 -14.18 0.07
C LEU A 20 26.39 -14.70 -0.60
N THR A 21 25.26 -14.64 0.09
CA THR A 21 23.94 -14.98 -0.47
C THR A 21 23.07 -13.73 -0.51
N VAL A 22 22.47 -13.49 -1.66
CA VAL A 22 21.50 -12.40 -1.86
C VAL A 22 20.16 -13.00 -2.27
N ILE A 23 19.08 -12.49 -1.69
CA ILE A 23 17.70 -12.87 -2.04
C ILE A 23 16.91 -11.59 -2.27
N THR A 24 16.21 -11.51 -3.39
CA THR A 24 15.33 -10.38 -3.70
C THR A 24 13.95 -10.89 -4.13
N THR A 25 12.92 -10.25 -3.62
CA THR A 25 11.52 -10.53 -3.94
C THR A 25 10.79 -9.22 -4.17
N GLY A 26 9.75 -9.28 -5.00
CA GLY A 26 8.84 -8.17 -5.20
C GLY A 26 7.50 -8.71 -5.68
N ALA A 27 6.45 -7.95 -5.41
CA ALA A 27 5.11 -8.21 -5.86
C ALA A 27 4.37 -6.89 -6.08
N ILE A 28 3.55 -6.84 -7.13
CA ILE A 28 2.63 -5.76 -7.42
C ILE A 28 1.23 -6.37 -7.46
N GLY A 29 0.34 -5.85 -6.61
CA GLY A 29 -1.08 -6.13 -6.61
C GLY A 29 -1.90 -4.89 -6.96
N GLU A 30 -3.22 -5.02 -6.97
CA GLU A 30 -4.14 -3.95 -7.37
C GLU A 30 -4.08 -2.71 -6.46
N SER A 31 -3.85 -2.92 -5.15
CA SER A 31 -3.86 -1.86 -4.13
C SER A 31 -2.56 -1.74 -3.35
N LYS A 32 -1.54 -2.56 -3.66
CA LYS A 32 -0.27 -2.55 -2.93
C LYS A 32 0.86 -3.10 -3.78
N ALA A 33 2.03 -2.49 -3.67
CA ALA A 33 3.29 -3.07 -4.12
C ALA A 33 4.26 -3.23 -2.94
N SER A 34 5.15 -4.21 -3.07
CA SER A 34 6.22 -4.45 -2.09
C SER A 34 7.46 -5.02 -2.75
N ALA A 35 8.62 -4.67 -2.21
CA ALA A 35 9.92 -5.23 -2.56
C ALA A 35 10.70 -5.51 -1.29
N GLN A 36 11.43 -6.61 -1.27
CA GLN A 36 12.31 -6.99 -0.16
C GLN A 36 13.60 -7.57 -0.72
N SER A 37 14.71 -7.16 -0.13
CA SER A 37 16.04 -7.66 -0.48
C SER A 37 16.84 -7.96 0.79
N SER A 38 17.66 -9.00 0.73
CA SER A 38 18.59 -9.35 1.79
C SER A 38 19.96 -9.70 1.21
N ALA A 39 21.01 -9.36 1.95
CA ALA A 39 22.36 -9.83 1.69
C ALA A 39 22.93 -10.42 2.98
N THR A 40 23.36 -11.67 2.93
CA THR A 40 23.99 -12.40 4.04
C THR A 40 25.42 -12.77 3.64
N VAL A 41 26.40 -12.29 4.39
CA VAL A 41 27.82 -12.61 4.20
C VAL A 41 28.34 -13.35 5.42
N GLU A 42 29.03 -14.47 5.20
CA GLU A 42 29.65 -15.26 6.26
C GLU A 42 31.17 -15.07 6.30
N THR A 43 31.73 -15.08 7.51
CA THR A 43 33.17 -15.05 7.79
C THR A 43 33.85 -13.83 7.18
N VAL A 44 33.36 -12.64 7.50
CA VAL A 44 33.88 -11.37 6.98
C VAL A 44 35.20 -11.02 7.64
N ASN A 45 36.18 -10.66 6.82
CA ASN A 45 37.44 -10.09 7.24
C ASN A 45 37.86 -8.99 6.26
N VAL A 46 37.80 -7.74 6.72
CA VAL A 46 38.19 -6.55 5.97
C VAL A 46 39.56 -6.08 6.46
N LEU A 47 40.48 -5.84 5.53
CA LEU A 47 41.82 -5.30 5.76
C LEU A 47 42.59 -6.02 6.88
N ASN A 48 42.68 -7.35 6.78
CA ASN A 48 43.42 -8.21 7.72
C ASN A 48 43.01 -8.01 9.19
N GLY A 49 41.71 -7.92 9.45
CA GLY A 49 41.14 -7.86 10.79
C GLY A 49 40.77 -6.46 11.28
N LEU A 50 40.77 -5.44 10.40
CA LEU A 50 40.23 -4.12 10.77
C LEU A 50 38.74 -4.24 11.12
N VAL A 51 37.96 -4.96 10.31
CA VAL A 51 36.57 -5.29 10.62
C VAL A 51 36.37 -6.78 10.38
N THR A 52 35.90 -7.50 11.39
CA THR A 52 35.52 -8.91 11.26
C THR A 52 34.14 -9.16 11.80
N ALA A 53 33.42 -10.11 11.21
CA ALA A 53 32.13 -10.59 11.70
C ALA A 53 31.90 -12.01 11.20
N ASP A 54 31.25 -12.85 12.00
CA ASP A 54 30.95 -14.22 11.59
C ASP A 54 29.81 -14.25 10.57
N VAL A 55 28.79 -13.41 10.79
CA VAL A 55 27.66 -13.25 9.88
C VAL A 55 27.27 -11.78 9.83
N VAL A 56 27.08 -11.28 8.62
CA VAL A 56 26.59 -9.94 8.33
C VAL A 56 25.31 -10.07 7.53
N VAL A 57 24.20 -9.60 8.10
CA VAL A 57 22.88 -9.60 7.44
C VAL A 57 22.43 -8.16 7.25
N SER A 58 22.20 -7.75 6.01
CA SER A 58 21.38 -6.58 5.69
C SER A 58 20.02 -7.03 5.15
N MET A 59 18.99 -6.31 5.59
CA MET A 59 17.61 -6.44 5.12
C MET A 59 17.14 -5.05 4.69
N SER A 60 16.49 -4.97 3.54
CA SER A 60 15.71 -3.81 3.13
C SER A 60 14.33 -4.25 2.68
N SER A 61 13.29 -3.59 3.17
CA SER A 61 11.90 -3.85 2.83
C SER A 61 11.18 -2.55 2.53
N SER A 62 10.58 -2.45 1.35
CA SER A 62 9.82 -1.31 0.86
C SER A 62 8.38 -1.73 0.53
N SER A 63 7.40 -0.88 0.85
CA SER A 63 6.01 -1.11 0.49
C SER A 63 5.25 0.20 0.25
N ALA A 64 4.28 0.18 -0.66
CA ALA A 64 3.40 1.30 -0.91
C ALA A 64 1.98 0.83 -1.26
N ASP A 65 0.97 1.60 -0.87
CA ASP A 65 -0.45 1.35 -1.13
C ASP A 65 -1.13 2.44 -1.98
N GLY A 66 -0.35 3.43 -2.44
CA GLY A 66 -0.83 4.55 -3.23
C GLY A 66 -1.26 5.77 -2.42
N SER A 67 -1.31 5.64 -1.10
CA SER A 67 -1.52 6.74 -0.16
C SER A 67 -0.31 6.95 0.76
N THR A 68 0.45 5.88 1.01
CA THR A 68 1.65 5.89 1.83
C THR A 68 2.67 4.93 1.23
N ALA A 69 3.93 5.34 1.26
CA ALA A 69 5.08 4.51 0.91
C ALA A 69 6.10 4.50 2.05
N THR A 70 6.51 3.32 2.51
CA THR A 70 7.43 3.17 3.65
C THR A 70 8.50 2.11 3.39
N SER A 71 9.68 2.34 3.96
CA SER A 71 10.78 1.38 3.96
C SER A 71 11.33 1.14 5.37
N ASN A 72 11.91 -0.03 5.61
CA ASN A 72 12.59 -0.34 6.87
C ASN A 72 13.69 -1.40 6.70
N ALA A 73 14.65 -1.40 7.63
CA ALA A 73 15.79 -2.33 7.65
C ALA A 73 15.62 -3.50 8.65
N LYS A 74 14.37 -3.82 9.04
CA LYS A 74 14.11 -4.78 10.13
C LYS A 74 14.67 -6.15 9.77
N GLY A 75 15.40 -6.74 10.71
CA GLY A 75 16.08 -8.03 10.52
C GLY A 75 17.56 -7.91 10.16
N SER A 76 18.07 -6.70 9.88
CA SER A 76 19.51 -6.47 9.75
C SER A 76 20.25 -6.72 11.07
N THR A 77 21.40 -7.39 11.03
CA THR A 77 22.17 -7.74 12.23
C THR A 77 23.61 -8.11 11.90
N LEU A 78 24.49 -8.00 12.89
CA LEU A 78 25.89 -8.40 12.85
C LEU A 78 26.15 -9.39 13.98
N LEU A 79 26.78 -10.53 13.67
CA LEU A 79 27.16 -11.53 14.66
C LEU A 79 28.68 -11.52 14.87
N ASN A 80 29.09 -11.52 16.14
CA ASN A 80 30.49 -11.48 16.58
C ASN A 80 31.31 -10.36 15.92
N LEU A 81 30.71 -9.18 15.77
CA LEU A 81 31.39 -8.03 15.17
C LEU A 81 32.59 -7.61 16.01
N THR A 82 33.71 -7.35 15.36
CA THR A 82 34.87 -6.66 15.91
C THR A 82 35.28 -5.53 14.97
N VAL A 83 35.55 -4.36 15.52
CA VAL A 83 36.02 -3.18 14.77
C VAL A 83 37.29 -2.67 15.42
N ASN A 84 38.37 -2.58 14.66
CA ASN A 84 39.70 -2.20 15.12
C ASN A 84 40.13 -2.98 16.40
N ARG A 85 39.92 -4.30 16.37
CA ARG A 85 40.15 -5.24 17.48
C ARG A 85 39.28 -5.02 18.73
N VAL A 86 38.33 -4.10 18.71
CA VAL A 86 37.36 -3.91 19.79
C VAL A 86 36.13 -4.78 19.51
N PRO A 87 35.82 -5.77 20.38
CA PRO A 87 34.65 -6.62 20.19
C PRO A 87 33.37 -5.82 20.48
N MET A 88 32.44 -5.86 19.53
CA MET A 88 31.10 -5.30 19.62
C MET A 88 30.04 -6.40 19.88
N GLY A 89 30.37 -7.65 19.56
CA GLY A 89 29.52 -8.82 19.79
C GLY A 89 28.37 -8.94 18.79
N ASN A 90 27.27 -9.55 19.22
CA ASN A 90 26.05 -9.65 18.43
C ASN A 90 25.26 -8.35 18.59
N VAL A 91 25.12 -7.59 17.52
CA VAL A 91 24.57 -6.24 17.58
C VAL A 91 23.80 -5.88 16.31
N THR A 92 22.74 -5.11 16.48
CA THR A 92 22.11 -4.34 15.40
C THR A 92 22.35 -2.86 15.72
N PRO A 93 23.41 -2.24 15.17
CA PRO A 93 23.72 -0.84 15.43
C PRO A 93 22.55 0.07 15.05
N ALA A 94 22.44 1.24 15.69
CA ALA A 94 21.52 2.27 15.23
C ALA A 94 21.83 2.67 13.77
N ALA A 95 20.82 3.15 13.05
CA ALA A 95 21.01 3.59 11.66
C ALA A 95 22.14 4.62 11.57
N ASN A 96 23.03 4.45 10.59
CA ASN A 96 24.15 5.35 10.29
C ASN A 96 25.15 5.50 11.47
N THR A 97 25.44 4.41 12.19
CA THR A 97 26.46 4.44 13.25
C THR A 97 27.84 4.59 12.62
N GLU A 98 28.61 5.61 13.01
CA GLU A 98 29.97 5.84 12.50
C GLU A 98 31.04 5.61 13.58
N ILE A 99 32.14 4.95 13.20
CA ILE A 99 33.30 4.70 14.04
C ILE A 99 34.55 5.19 13.31
N SER A 100 35.15 6.28 13.80
CA SER A 100 36.39 6.83 13.24
C SER A 100 37.61 6.03 13.69
N ILE A 101 38.48 5.65 12.76
CA ILE A 101 39.74 4.94 13.00
C ILE A 101 40.90 5.86 12.60
N PRO A 102 41.59 6.50 13.58
CA PRO A 102 42.68 7.43 13.32
C PRO A 102 43.76 6.84 12.40
N GLY A 103 44.14 7.60 11.37
CA GLY A 103 45.15 7.20 10.40
C GLY A 103 44.70 6.18 9.35
N VAL A 104 43.45 5.69 9.41
CA VAL A 104 42.89 4.70 8.47
C VAL A 104 41.67 5.25 7.73
N GLY A 105 40.65 5.71 8.45
CA GLY A 105 39.38 6.13 7.86
C GLY A 105 38.19 5.97 8.80
N THR A 106 37.02 5.67 8.26
CA THR A 106 35.76 5.53 9.02
C THR A 106 35.07 4.21 8.68
N VAL A 107 34.54 3.54 9.70
CA VAL A 107 33.62 2.40 9.54
C VAL A 107 32.21 2.87 9.84
N LYS A 108 31.33 2.83 8.85
CA LYS A 108 29.89 3.05 9.03
C LYS A 108 29.19 1.70 9.12
N LEU A 109 28.34 1.56 10.12
CA LEU A 109 27.55 0.37 10.39
C LEU A 109 26.07 0.69 10.23
N ASN A 110 25.31 -0.25 9.66
CA ASN A 110 23.89 -0.07 9.37
C ASN A 110 23.64 1.26 8.65
N GLU A 111 24.43 1.55 7.61
CA GLU A 111 24.24 2.76 6.82
C GLU A 111 22.94 2.61 6.01
N GLN A 112 22.00 3.52 6.29
CA GLN A 112 20.69 3.54 5.69
C GLN A 112 20.54 4.79 4.83
N ILE A 113 20.44 4.58 3.53
CA ILE A 113 20.23 5.63 2.54
C ILE A 113 18.79 5.52 2.07
N SER A 114 17.96 6.46 2.49
CA SER A 114 16.52 6.48 2.17
C SER A 114 16.22 7.47 1.05
N GLY A 115 15.13 7.22 0.32
CA GLY A 115 14.59 8.14 -0.67
C GLY A 115 13.12 7.88 -0.99
N GLY A 116 12.61 8.56 -2.02
CA GLY A 116 11.20 8.58 -2.41
C GLY A 116 10.41 9.74 -1.80
N ASP A 117 9.14 9.87 -2.21
CA ASP A 117 8.20 10.91 -1.77
C ASP A 117 7.42 10.54 -0.50
N GLY A 118 7.49 9.27 -0.06
CA GLY A 118 6.77 8.75 1.10
C GLY A 118 5.27 8.52 0.86
N VAL A 119 4.78 8.73 -0.37
CA VAL A 119 3.35 8.56 -0.74
C VAL A 119 3.21 7.47 -1.78
N HIS A 120 3.82 7.66 -2.96
CA HIS A 120 3.80 6.69 -4.05
C HIS A 120 5.11 5.92 -4.13
N SER A 121 6.20 6.53 -3.67
CA SER A 121 7.54 6.02 -3.82
C SER A 121 8.31 5.99 -2.52
N THR A 122 9.11 4.94 -2.35
CA THR A 122 10.04 4.78 -1.24
C THR A 122 11.20 3.91 -1.70
N GLU A 123 12.41 4.23 -1.25
CA GLU A 123 13.59 3.39 -1.46
C GLU A 123 14.42 3.34 -0.18
N LEU A 124 15.12 2.23 0.00
CA LEU A 124 16.07 2.06 1.07
C LEU A 124 17.22 1.15 0.62
N THR A 125 18.43 1.70 0.69
CA THR A 125 19.67 0.92 0.64
C THR A 125 20.22 0.76 2.06
N VAL A 126 20.53 -0.47 2.43
CA VAL A 126 21.17 -0.83 3.70
C VAL A 126 22.54 -1.43 3.41
N ASN A 127 23.60 -0.67 3.70
CA ASN A 127 24.97 -1.16 3.70
C ASN A 127 25.34 -1.53 5.14
N MET A 128 25.42 -2.83 5.46
CA MET A 128 25.58 -3.21 6.87
C MET A 128 26.96 -2.86 7.42
N ILE A 129 28.01 -2.96 6.60
CA ILE A 129 29.35 -2.46 6.87
C ILE A 129 29.83 -1.67 5.66
N HIS A 130 30.22 -0.42 5.87
CA HIS A 130 30.83 0.44 4.86
C HIS A 130 32.12 1.03 5.44
N VAL A 131 33.27 0.60 4.93
CA VAL A 131 34.58 1.11 5.31
C VAL A 131 35.04 2.14 4.28
N VAL A 132 35.19 3.38 4.71
CA VAL A 132 35.70 4.51 3.91
C VAL A 132 37.13 4.76 4.34
N LEU A 133 38.10 4.51 3.45
CA LEU A 133 39.52 4.70 3.70
C LEU A 133 39.97 6.07 3.20
N THR A 134 40.61 6.83 4.09
CA THR A 134 41.11 8.19 3.80
C THR A 134 42.58 8.38 4.18
N GLY A 135 43.27 7.30 4.58
CA GLY A 135 44.68 7.28 4.95
C GLY A 135 45.64 7.10 3.77
N VAL A 136 46.72 6.34 3.98
CA VAL A 136 47.74 6.05 2.94
C VAL A 136 47.13 5.33 1.73
N VAL A 137 46.09 4.53 1.96
CA VAL A 137 45.26 3.90 0.93
C VAL A 137 43.88 4.56 1.01
N THR A 138 43.31 4.89 -0.15
CA THR A 138 41.95 5.41 -0.27
C THR A 138 41.04 4.39 -0.96
N GLY A 139 39.76 4.42 -0.64
CA GLY A 139 38.75 3.57 -1.26
C GLY A 139 37.62 3.18 -0.33
N ASP A 140 36.60 2.57 -0.92
CA ASP A 140 35.37 2.19 -0.22
C ASP A 140 35.16 0.69 -0.31
N ILE A 141 34.85 0.08 0.83
CA ILE A 141 34.52 -1.35 0.94
C ILE A 141 33.13 -1.47 1.56
N ILE A 142 32.17 -1.94 0.78
CA ILE A 142 30.80 -2.20 1.24
C ILE A 142 30.59 -3.70 1.34
N VAL A 143 30.13 -4.16 2.51
CA VAL A 143 29.81 -5.56 2.78
C VAL A 143 28.34 -5.69 3.17
N ALA A 144 27.67 -6.64 2.52
CA ALA A 144 26.23 -6.89 2.62
C ALA A 144 25.39 -5.64 2.33
N SER A 145 25.22 -5.32 1.05
CA SER A 145 24.30 -4.28 0.59
C SER A 145 22.96 -4.89 0.17
N ALA A 146 21.88 -4.43 0.78
CA ALA A 146 20.51 -4.78 0.40
C ALA A 146 19.76 -3.52 -0.04
N HIS A 147 19.15 -3.55 -1.22
CA HIS A 147 18.35 -2.46 -1.75
C HIS A 147 16.93 -2.94 -2.03
N SER A 148 15.95 -2.15 -1.62
CA SER A 148 14.57 -2.28 -2.08
C SER A 148 13.99 -0.91 -2.38
N ASP A 149 13.12 -0.88 -3.36
CA ASP A 149 12.37 0.29 -3.76
C ASP A 149 10.98 -0.13 -4.21
N VAL A 150 10.03 0.78 -4.05
CA VAL A 150 8.70 0.69 -4.63
C VAL A 150 8.35 2.05 -5.19
N ASN A 151 7.83 2.06 -6.41
CA ASN A 151 7.08 3.18 -6.96
C ASN A 151 5.71 2.65 -7.40
N PHE A 152 4.67 3.04 -6.68
CA PHE A 152 3.32 2.54 -6.86
C PHE A 152 2.34 3.68 -6.84
N THR A 153 1.72 3.90 -7.99
CA THR A 153 0.48 4.63 -8.13
C THR A 153 -0.59 3.60 -8.45
N PRO A 154 -1.67 3.48 -7.64
CA PRO A 154 -2.78 2.62 -7.98
C PRO A 154 -3.26 2.98 -9.37
N ALA A 155 -3.65 1.97 -10.15
CA ALA A 155 -4.38 2.27 -11.37
C ALA A 155 -5.61 3.11 -10.97
N PRO A 156 -5.93 4.18 -11.72
CA PRO A 156 -7.19 4.88 -11.48
C PRO A 156 -8.29 3.82 -11.58
N THR A 157 -9.13 3.72 -10.55
CA THR A 157 -10.33 2.88 -10.61
C THR A 157 -11.04 3.20 -11.91
N SER A 158 -11.32 2.19 -12.75
CA SER A 158 -11.90 2.38 -14.08
C SER A 158 -13.00 3.42 -14.01
N VAL A 159 -12.93 4.48 -14.84
CA VAL A 159 -13.92 5.57 -14.88
C VAL A 159 -15.36 5.07 -15.03
N THR A 160 -15.54 3.82 -15.49
CA THR A 160 -16.83 3.15 -15.58
C THR A 160 -16.84 1.79 -14.86
N GLY A 161 -16.01 1.58 -13.84
CA GLY A 161 -15.93 0.34 -13.06
C GLY A 161 -17.28 -0.10 -12.49
N PHE A 162 -17.51 -1.40 -12.36
CA PHE A 162 -18.78 -1.96 -11.86
C PHE A 162 -18.84 -1.74 -10.35
N MET A 163 -19.93 -1.20 -9.83
CA MET A 163 -20.09 -0.93 -8.41
C MET A 163 -21.11 -1.86 -7.78
N THR A 164 -20.83 -2.30 -6.55
CA THR A 164 -21.74 -3.07 -5.71
C THR A 164 -21.82 -2.44 -4.34
N GLY A 165 -22.94 -2.58 -3.66
CA GLY A 165 -22.99 -2.14 -2.27
C GLY A 165 -24.36 -2.33 -1.65
N GLY A 166 -24.42 -2.06 -0.36
CA GLY A 166 -25.66 -2.07 0.38
C GLY A 166 -25.44 -1.49 1.76
N GLY A 167 -26.50 -0.94 2.33
CA GLY A 167 -26.37 -0.24 3.58
C GLY A 167 -27.64 0.39 4.09
N ARG A 168 -27.44 1.29 5.05
CA ARG A 168 -28.47 2.02 5.76
C ARG A 168 -28.14 3.51 5.75
N LEU A 169 -29.16 4.32 5.51
CA LEU A 169 -29.16 5.76 5.74
C LEU A 169 -30.10 6.09 6.91
N GLY A 170 -29.94 7.28 7.49
CA GLY A 170 -30.82 7.72 8.57
C GLY A 170 -30.43 7.18 9.94
N THR A 171 -31.08 7.71 10.97
CA THR A 171 -30.90 7.36 12.38
C THR A 171 -32.24 7.12 13.07
N GLY A 172 -32.21 6.50 14.25
CA GLY A 172 -33.41 6.25 15.04
C GLY A 172 -34.46 5.42 14.27
N ARG A 173 -35.68 5.95 14.16
CA ARG A 173 -36.80 5.32 13.44
C ARG A 173 -36.96 5.78 11.99
N ASN A 174 -36.25 6.84 11.59
CA ASN A 174 -36.31 7.38 10.23
C ASN A 174 -35.10 6.85 9.46
N ILE A 175 -35.22 5.62 8.99
CA ILE A 175 -34.14 4.92 8.30
C ILE A 175 -34.58 4.52 6.90
N ALA A 176 -33.59 4.44 6.01
CA ALA A 176 -33.74 3.77 4.73
C ALA A 176 -32.68 2.69 4.58
N THR A 177 -33.02 1.59 3.93
CA THR A 177 -32.09 0.50 3.60
C THR A 177 -32.01 0.34 2.10
N PHE A 178 -30.85 -0.09 1.61
CA PHE A 178 -30.64 -0.25 0.19
C PHE A 178 -29.64 -1.35 -0.14
N GLY A 179 -29.72 -1.83 -1.38
CA GLY A 179 -28.73 -2.70 -1.99
C GLY A 179 -28.70 -2.46 -3.50
N PHE A 180 -27.51 -2.51 -4.11
CA PHE A 180 -27.39 -2.35 -5.55
C PHE A 180 -26.17 -3.06 -6.12
N ASN A 181 -26.26 -3.27 -7.42
CA ASN A 181 -25.11 -3.45 -8.30
C ASN A 181 -25.37 -2.64 -9.56
N ALA A 182 -24.37 -1.96 -10.10
CA ALA A 182 -24.54 -1.12 -11.28
C ALA A 182 -23.21 -0.93 -12.02
N GLY A 183 -23.25 -0.98 -13.34
CA GLY A 183 -22.12 -0.62 -14.19
C GLY A 183 -22.07 -1.38 -15.51
N PRO A 184 -21.15 -1.03 -16.40
CA PRO A 184 -20.90 -1.80 -17.61
C PRO A 184 -20.34 -3.18 -17.28
N ARG A 185 -20.93 -4.21 -17.88
CA ARG A 185 -20.44 -5.58 -17.83
C ARG A 185 -20.62 -6.23 -19.19
N GLY A 186 -19.52 -6.59 -19.84
CA GLY A 186 -19.54 -7.19 -21.18
C GLY A 186 -20.06 -6.24 -22.28
N GLY A 187 -19.78 -4.94 -22.16
CA GLY A 187 -20.18 -3.93 -23.16
C GLY A 187 -21.61 -3.42 -23.07
N SER A 188 -22.36 -3.77 -22.02
CA SER A 188 -23.71 -3.24 -21.75
C SER A 188 -23.85 -2.85 -20.29
N LEU A 189 -24.72 -1.88 -20.00
CA LEU A 189 -25.08 -1.53 -18.63
C LEU A 189 -25.89 -2.67 -18.00
N LYS A 190 -25.49 -3.07 -16.79
CA LYS A 190 -26.14 -4.11 -15.99
C LYS A 190 -26.30 -3.61 -14.57
N GLY A 191 -27.31 -4.14 -13.89
CA GLY A 191 -27.53 -3.81 -12.49
C GLY A 191 -29.00 -3.70 -12.12
N GLN A 192 -29.21 -3.53 -10.82
CA GLN A 192 -30.50 -3.26 -10.20
C GLN A 192 -30.29 -2.53 -8.87
N VAL A 193 -31.35 -1.90 -8.38
CA VAL A 193 -31.38 -1.23 -7.08
C VAL A 193 -32.59 -1.71 -6.31
N GLU A 194 -32.41 -1.93 -5.02
CA GLU A 194 -33.49 -2.05 -4.06
C GLU A 194 -33.33 -0.94 -3.03
N TYR A 195 -34.38 -0.17 -2.78
CA TYR A 195 -34.36 0.92 -1.80
C TYR A 195 -35.69 1.01 -1.05
N ILE A 196 -35.62 1.01 0.28
CA ILE A 196 -36.78 1.09 1.17
C ILE A 196 -36.56 2.22 2.16
N ASP A 197 -37.41 3.26 2.13
CA ASP A 197 -37.54 4.22 3.23
C ASP A 197 -38.71 3.80 4.11
N HIS A 198 -38.38 3.41 5.35
CA HIS A 198 -39.34 2.84 6.28
C HIS A 198 -40.29 3.89 6.88
N ALA A 199 -39.87 5.15 6.96
CA ALA A 199 -40.70 6.23 7.50
C ALA A 199 -41.68 6.77 6.45
N GLN A 200 -41.26 6.82 5.19
CA GLN A 200 -42.09 7.26 4.07
C GLN A 200 -42.95 6.14 3.47
N SER A 201 -42.80 4.88 3.95
CA SER A 201 -43.42 3.70 3.32
C SER A 201 -43.14 3.64 1.81
N LEU A 202 -41.90 3.96 1.43
CA LEU A 202 -41.43 3.96 0.06
C LEU A 202 -40.64 2.69 -0.21
N HIS A 203 -40.99 1.99 -1.28
CA HIS A 203 -40.30 0.82 -1.81
C HIS A 203 -39.99 1.06 -3.28
N VAL A 204 -38.72 0.88 -3.65
CA VAL A 204 -38.22 1.14 -5.00
C VAL A 204 -37.44 -0.05 -5.49
N HIS A 205 -38.01 -0.73 -6.47
CA HIS A 205 -37.37 -1.83 -7.17
C HIS A 205 -36.92 -1.37 -8.56
N GLY A 206 -35.62 -1.10 -8.73
CA GLY A 206 -35.01 -0.72 -9.99
C GLY A 206 -34.98 -1.90 -10.97
N THR A 207 -35.60 -1.74 -12.14
CA THR A 207 -35.76 -2.83 -13.12
C THR A 207 -34.64 -2.86 -14.18
N GLY A 208 -33.70 -1.93 -14.13
CA GLY A 208 -32.52 -1.89 -14.99
C GLY A 208 -31.72 -0.60 -14.84
N ILE A 209 -30.54 -0.55 -15.48
CA ILE A 209 -29.66 0.62 -15.54
C ILE A 209 -29.65 1.15 -16.97
N THR A 210 -30.05 2.40 -17.17
CA THR A 210 -30.06 3.07 -18.49
C THR A 210 -28.98 4.15 -18.61
N PHE A 211 -28.42 4.60 -17.49
CA PHE A 211 -27.32 5.56 -17.43
C PHE A 211 -26.38 5.18 -16.30
N TYR A 212 -25.07 5.34 -16.53
CA TYR A 212 -24.03 5.06 -15.56
C TYR A 212 -22.78 5.88 -15.90
N ASP A 213 -22.25 6.62 -14.93
CA ASP A 213 -21.03 7.39 -15.11
C ASP A 213 -20.28 7.58 -13.78
N SER A 214 -19.01 8.00 -13.86
CA SER A 214 -18.29 8.58 -12.73
C SER A 214 -18.71 10.04 -12.53
N SER A 215 -18.97 10.43 -11.27
CA SER A 215 -19.35 11.80 -10.94
C SER A 215 -18.84 12.19 -9.55
N PRO A 216 -17.86 13.09 -9.44
CA PRO A 216 -17.07 13.70 -10.53
C PRO A 216 -16.25 12.67 -11.32
N GLU A 217 -15.86 13.02 -12.55
CA GLU A 217 -15.07 12.15 -13.41
C GLU A 217 -13.76 11.72 -12.73
N GLY A 218 -13.40 10.44 -12.84
CA GLY A 218 -12.15 9.91 -12.28
C GLY A 218 -12.13 9.69 -10.76
N THR A 219 -13.27 9.80 -10.09
CA THR A 219 -13.38 9.56 -8.63
C THR A 219 -13.84 8.13 -8.31
N THR A 220 -13.92 7.78 -7.02
CA THR A 220 -14.54 6.54 -6.52
C THR A 220 -16.08 6.60 -6.50
N CYS A 221 -16.65 7.72 -6.94
CA CYS A 221 -18.09 7.97 -6.93
C CYS A 221 -18.76 7.61 -8.26
N ARG A 222 -19.95 7.01 -8.19
CA ARG A 222 -20.75 6.65 -9.36
C ARG A 222 -22.13 7.27 -9.29
N THR A 223 -22.61 7.73 -10.43
CA THR A 223 -24.01 8.13 -10.63
C THR A 223 -24.65 7.19 -11.65
N PHE A 224 -25.89 6.82 -11.40
CA PHE A 224 -26.61 5.94 -12.32
C PHE A 224 -28.12 6.06 -12.14
N SER A 225 -28.86 5.79 -13.20
CA SER A 225 -30.31 5.91 -13.20
C SER A 225 -30.96 4.83 -14.06
N GLY A 226 -32.26 4.66 -13.83
CA GLY A 226 -33.04 3.68 -14.55
C GLY A 226 -34.53 3.71 -14.22
N PRO A 227 -35.32 2.90 -14.96
CA PRO A 227 -36.71 2.65 -14.62
C PRO A 227 -36.81 1.88 -13.28
N ALA A 228 -37.90 2.12 -12.55
CA ALA A 228 -38.20 1.42 -11.32
C ALA A 228 -39.70 1.17 -11.16
N ARG A 229 -40.02 0.23 -10.27
CA ARG A 229 -41.34 0.12 -9.64
C ARG A 229 -41.28 0.83 -8.29
N VAL A 230 -42.03 1.91 -8.16
CA VAL A 230 -42.11 2.76 -6.97
C VAL A 230 -43.46 2.50 -6.31
N ASN A 231 -43.47 1.83 -5.15
CA ASN A 231 -44.69 1.33 -4.50
C ASN A 231 -45.62 0.61 -5.48
N ASP A 232 -45.05 -0.31 -6.27
CA ASP A 232 -45.72 -1.07 -7.32
C ASP A 232 -46.29 -0.25 -8.50
N ALA A 233 -45.99 1.04 -8.61
CA ALA A 233 -46.32 1.85 -9.79
C ALA A 233 -45.08 2.12 -10.65
N ASP A 234 -45.26 2.41 -11.94
CA ASP A 234 -44.14 2.75 -12.82
C ASP A 234 -43.53 4.10 -12.44
N GLY A 235 -42.20 4.15 -12.35
CA GLY A 235 -41.43 5.33 -12.02
C GLY A 235 -39.98 5.21 -12.45
N SER A 236 -39.12 6.04 -11.85
CA SER A 236 -37.69 6.05 -12.11
C SER A 236 -36.91 6.42 -10.86
N PHE A 237 -35.64 6.07 -10.86
CA PHE A 237 -34.69 6.46 -9.84
C PHE A 237 -33.42 7.03 -10.46
N THR A 238 -32.75 7.87 -9.69
CA THR A 238 -31.38 8.33 -9.95
C THR A 238 -30.61 8.21 -8.66
N VAL A 239 -29.56 7.38 -8.64
CA VAL A 239 -28.53 7.46 -7.61
C VAL A 239 -27.62 8.62 -8.00
N ASN A 240 -27.74 9.73 -7.27
CA ASN A 240 -27.02 10.98 -7.58
C ASN A 240 -25.52 10.80 -7.34
N PHE A 241 -25.15 10.08 -6.27
CA PHE A 241 -23.80 9.59 -6.04
C PHE A 241 -23.80 8.38 -5.10
N ALA A 242 -22.93 7.42 -5.41
CA ALA A 242 -22.53 6.31 -4.56
C ALA A 242 -21.00 6.29 -4.54
N CYS A 243 -20.36 6.54 -3.39
CA CYS A 243 -18.90 6.69 -3.27
C CYS A 243 -18.30 5.65 -2.32
N ASP A 244 -17.36 4.83 -2.83
CA ASP A 244 -16.50 3.94 -2.03
C ASP A 244 -15.30 4.76 -1.53
N ASN A 245 -15.37 5.25 -0.30
CA ASN A 245 -14.38 6.16 0.28
C ASN A 245 -13.48 5.47 1.32
N GLY A 246 -13.75 4.20 1.64
CA GLY A 246 -12.90 3.44 2.56
C GLY A 246 -13.58 2.23 3.16
N LYS A 247 -12.78 1.41 3.85
CA LYS A 247 -13.25 0.24 4.59
C LYS A 247 -12.81 0.33 6.05
N PRO A 248 -13.71 0.17 7.03
CA PRO A 248 -15.16 -0.08 6.88
C PRO A 248 -15.94 1.15 6.35
N GLY A 249 -17.00 0.92 5.56
CA GLY A 249 -17.75 1.99 4.90
C GLY A 249 -18.64 2.88 5.78
N VAL A 250 -18.96 2.47 7.01
CA VAL A 250 -19.81 3.27 7.92
C VAL A 250 -19.15 4.59 8.28
N GLY A 251 -19.86 5.70 8.08
CA GLY A 251 -19.37 7.05 8.33
C GLY A 251 -18.36 7.58 7.31
N VAL A 252 -18.06 6.80 6.26
CA VAL A 252 -17.05 7.12 5.24
C VAL A 252 -17.64 7.06 3.83
N ASP A 253 -18.29 5.96 3.49
CA ASP A 253 -19.01 5.79 2.23
C ASP A 253 -20.27 6.66 2.20
N THR A 254 -20.64 7.12 1.01
CA THR A 254 -21.82 7.96 0.81
C THR A 254 -22.75 7.40 -0.26
N PHE A 255 -24.05 7.56 -0.05
CA PHE A 255 -25.09 7.15 -0.98
C PHE A 255 -26.25 8.17 -0.97
N GLU A 256 -26.65 8.63 -2.16
CA GLU A 256 -27.80 9.51 -2.33
C GLU A 256 -28.66 9.06 -3.51
N ILE A 257 -29.97 9.03 -3.30
CA ILE A 257 -30.96 8.63 -4.32
C ILE A 257 -32.12 9.62 -4.39
N SER A 258 -32.49 9.95 -5.62
CA SER A 258 -33.72 10.64 -5.98
C SER A 258 -34.67 9.67 -6.69
N VAL A 259 -35.97 9.75 -6.40
CA VAL A 259 -36.99 8.84 -6.95
C VAL A 259 -38.16 9.67 -7.46
N THR A 260 -38.67 9.32 -8.63
CA THR A 260 -39.88 9.92 -9.22
C THR A 260 -40.89 8.83 -9.52
N GLY A 261 -42.13 9.01 -9.08
CA GLY A 261 -43.27 8.16 -9.39
C GLY A 261 -44.51 9.00 -9.73
N PRO A 262 -45.68 8.37 -9.98
CA PRO A 262 -46.89 9.08 -10.36
C PRO A 262 -47.35 10.03 -9.24
N GLY A 263 -47.21 11.34 -9.46
CA GLY A 263 -47.54 12.36 -8.45
C GLY A 263 -46.64 12.34 -7.21
N PHE A 264 -45.48 11.68 -7.30
CA PHE A 264 -44.58 11.44 -6.17
C PHE A 264 -43.15 11.81 -6.55
N SER A 265 -42.46 12.54 -5.67
CA SER A 265 -41.03 12.76 -5.74
C SER A 265 -40.39 12.58 -4.37
N TYR A 266 -39.18 12.04 -4.35
CA TYR A 266 -38.45 11.74 -3.13
C TYR A 266 -36.96 12.02 -3.31
N SER A 267 -36.31 12.43 -2.22
CA SER A 267 -34.87 12.56 -2.11
C SER A 267 -34.41 12.05 -0.75
N SER A 268 -33.37 11.22 -0.73
CA SER A 268 -32.79 10.71 0.52
C SER A 268 -32.07 11.78 1.34
N THR A 269 -31.85 12.98 0.79
CA THR A 269 -31.21 14.12 1.51
C THR A 269 -32.00 14.58 2.72
N GLY A 270 -33.29 14.25 2.81
CA GLY A 270 -34.12 14.52 3.99
C GLY A 270 -33.85 13.62 5.20
N LEU A 271 -33.07 12.54 5.04
CA LEU A 271 -32.72 11.63 6.13
C LEU A 271 -31.59 12.20 6.98
N GLU A 272 -31.76 12.14 8.30
CA GLU A 272 -30.73 12.59 9.24
C GLU A 272 -29.44 11.77 9.09
N GLY A 273 -28.30 12.46 8.94
CA GLY A 273 -26.99 11.82 8.75
C GLY A 273 -26.71 11.36 7.32
N ALA A 274 -27.65 11.51 6.38
CA ALA A 274 -27.35 11.37 4.96
C ALA A 274 -26.35 12.47 4.51
N PRO A 275 -25.49 12.19 3.51
CA PRO A 275 -25.48 10.99 2.67
C PRO A 275 -24.60 9.85 3.21
N PHE A 276 -24.02 9.98 4.42
CA PHE A 276 -23.12 8.97 4.96
C PHE A 276 -23.85 7.68 5.34
N LEU A 277 -23.20 6.54 5.08
CA LEU A 277 -23.74 5.26 5.50
C LEU A 277 -23.75 5.16 7.03
N THR A 278 -24.93 4.92 7.61
CA THR A 278 -25.11 4.59 9.03
C THR A 278 -25.09 3.07 9.25
N GLY A 279 -24.82 2.29 8.20
CA GLY A 279 -24.59 0.84 8.18
C GLY A 279 -24.23 0.38 6.76
N GLY A 280 -23.44 -0.69 6.62
CA GLY A 280 -23.10 -1.28 5.32
C GLY A 280 -21.76 -0.82 4.72
N ASN A 281 -21.57 -1.08 3.43
CA ASN A 281 -20.33 -0.79 2.68
C ASN A 281 -20.61 -0.73 1.16
N LEU A 282 -19.88 0.12 0.46
CA LEU A 282 -19.84 0.20 -1.00
C LEU A 282 -18.50 -0.32 -1.54
N GLN A 283 -18.52 -0.91 -2.73
CA GLN A 283 -17.33 -1.39 -3.42
C GLN A 283 -17.37 -1.02 -4.88
N LEU A 284 -16.38 -0.25 -5.31
CA LEU A 284 -16.06 -0.07 -6.72
C LEU A 284 -15.07 -1.15 -7.17
N HIS A 285 -15.32 -1.75 -8.34
CA HIS A 285 -14.51 -2.79 -8.98
C HIS A 285 -13.98 -2.33 -10.35
#